data_AF-A0A378ATC8-F1
#
_entry.id   AF-A0A378ATC8-F1
#
_cell.length_a   1.000
_cell.length_b   1.000
_cell.length_c   1.000
_cell.angle_alpha   90.00
_cell.angle_beta   90.00
_cell.angle_gamma   90.00
#
_symmetry.space_group_name_H-M   'P 1'
#
loop_
_entity.id
_entity.type
_entity.pdbx_description
1 polymer ?
#
loop_
_entity_poly.entity_id
_entity_poly.type
_entity_poly.pdbx_seq_one_letter_code
_entity_poly.pdbx_strand_id
1 'polypeptide(L)' 'MIPFNAPPVVGTELDYMQSAMNSGKLCGDGGFTRRCQQWMEQRFWHGKSATDPFLHGFAGDGRAAAGYPAGATK' A
#
# COMPACT_ATOMS: atom_id res chain seq x y z
N MET A 1 31.42 -0.24 18.29
CA MET A 1 30.07 -0.73 18.69
C MET A 1 29.21 -0.77 17.44
N ILE A 2 28.68 -1.94 17.08
CA ILE A 2 27.88 -2.12 15.84
C ILE A 2 26.39 -1.95 16.20
N PRO A 3 25.62 -1.11 15.48
CA PRO A 3 24.21 -0.94 15.74
C PRO A 3 23.41 -2.19 15.29
N PHE A 4 22.37 -2.53 16.05
CA PHE A 4 21.50 -3.69 15.79
C PHE A 4 20.68 -3.55 14.49
N ASN A 5 20.25 -2.33 14.18
CA ASN A 5 19.48 -2.01 12.99
C ASN A 5 19.82 -0.58 12.56
N ALA A 6 20.13 -0.40 11.29
CA ALA A 6 20.26 0.91 10.68
C ALA A 6 19.28 0.96 9.50
N PRO A 7 18.44 2.00 9.40
CA PRO A 7 17.49 2.11 8.30
C PRO A 7 18.25 2.17 6.96
N PRO A 8 17.75 1.50 5.91
CA PRO A 8 18.35 1.62 4.60
C PRO A 8 18.19 3.05 4.09
N VAL A 9 19.29 3.65 3.64
CA VAL A 9 19.31 4.96 2.97
C VAL A 9 19.69 4.74 1.51
N VAL A 10 18.75 5.04 0.62
CA VAL A 10 18.84 4.85 -0.84
C VAL A 10 19.25 6.16 -1.54
N GLY A 11 18.90 7.32 -0.99
CA GLY A 11 19.29 8.65 -1.48
C GLY A 11 18.22 9.37 -2.30
N THR A 12 17.11 8.72 -2.65
CA THR A 12 15.99 9.28 -3.43
C THR A 12 14.75 9.61 -2.59
N GLU A 13 14.82 9.43 -1.28
CA GLU A 13 13.68 9.57 -0.38
C GLU A 13 13.14 10.99 -0.36
N LEU A 14 14.03 11.98 -0.31
CA LEU A 14 13.66 13.40 -0.32
C LEU A 14 12.91 13.79 -1.59
N ASP A 15 13.37 13.32 -2.76
CA ASP A 15 12.75 13.62 -4.05
C ASP A 15 11.32 13.06 -4.13
N TYR A 16 11.11 11.84 -3.64
CA TYR A 16 9.80 11.21 -3.61
C TYR A 16 8.87 11.87 -2.58
N MET A 17 9.39 12.28 -1.42
CA MET A 17 8.62 13.07 -0.46
C MET A 17 8.21 14.43 -1.05
N GLN A 18 9.13 15.12 -1.73
CA GLN A 18 8.81 16.38 -2.40
C GLN A 18 7.77 16.19 -3.51
N SER A 19 7.91 15.12 -4.29
CA SER A 19 6.91 14.74 -5.29
C SER A 19 5.54 14.46 -4.67
N ALA A 20 5.49 13.86 -3.48
CA ALA A 20 4.25 13.61 -2.74
C ALA A 20 3.61 14.93 -2.26
N MET A 21 4.43 15.83 -1.71
CA MET A 21 3.96 17.17 -1.29
C MET A 21 3.41 17.97 -2.46
N ASN A 22 4.12 17.95 -3.60
CA ASN A 22 3.70 18.64 -4.82
C ASN A 22 2.41 18.05 -5.43
N SER A 23 2.07 16.80 -5.13
CA SER A 23 0.82 16.19 -5.60
C SER A 23 -0.44 16.73 -4.88
N GLY A 24 -0.26 17.45 -3.77
CA GLY A 24 -1.37 17.98 -2.97
C GLY A 24 -2.17 16.92 -2.20
N LYS A 25 -1.76 15.64 -2.23
CA LYS A 25 -2.41 14.53 -1.50
C LYS A 25 -1.37 13.75 -0.70
N LEU A 26 -1.25 14.12 0.58
CA LEU A 26 -0.42 13.42 1.58
C LEU A 26 -1.23 12.46 2.47
N CYS A 27 -2.55 12.40 2.31
CA CYS A 27 -3.40 11.46 3.03
C CYS A 27 -3.22 10.01 2.49
N GLY A 28 -3.75 9.04 3.23
CA GLY A 28 -3.79 7.64 2.82
C GLY A 28 -4.43 7.43 1.44
N ASP A 29 -4.14 6.29 0.81
CA ASP A 29 -4.59 5.96 -0.56
C ASP A 29 -4.17 6.94 -1.67
N GLY A 30 -3.11 7.72 -1.42
CA GLY A 30 -2.47 8.57 -2.40
C GLY A 30 -1.69 7.80 -3.48
N GLY A 31 -1.13 8.54 -4.44
CA GLY A 31 -0.44 7.96 -5.61
C GLY A 31 0.81 7.12 -5.27
N PHE A 32 1.46 7.36 -4.13
CA PHE A 32 2.57 6.52 -3.66
C PHE A 32 2.06 5.22 -3.03
N THR A 33 1.01 5.25 -2.23
CA THR A 33 0.37 4.07 -1.64
C THR A 33 -0.05 3.08 -2.71
N ARG A 34 -0.75 3.54 -3.76
CA ARG A 34 -1.18 2.69 -4.87
C ARG A 34 0.00 2.10 -5.65
N ARG A 35 1.08 2.85 -5.86
CA ARG A 35 2.29 2.34 -6.52
C ARG A 35 2.98 1.26 -5.71
N CYS A 36 3.09 1.43 -4.40
CA CYS A 36 3.66 0.42 -3.51
C CYS A 36 2.81 -0.85 -3.51
N GLN A 37 1.47 -0.72 -3.45
CA GLN A 37 0.54 -1.84 -3.55
C GLN A 37 0.71 -2.60 -4.86
N GLN A 38 0.70 -1.90 -6.00
CA GLN A 38 0.89 -2.53 -7.32
C GLN A 38 2.25 -3.23 -7.45
N TRP A 39 3.32 -2.61 -6.96
CA TRP A 39 4.65 -3.22 -6.99
C TRP A 39 4.68 -4.51 -6.14
N MET A 40 4.09 -4.46 -4.95
CA MET A 40 3.99 -5.63 -4.08
C MET A 40 3.16 -6.74 -4.73
N GLU A 41 1.97 -6.42 -5.26
CA GLU A 41 1.11 -7.38 -5.96
C GLU A 41 1.83 -8.04 -7.13
N GLN A 42 2.50 -7.25 -7.98
CA GLN A 42 3.24 -7.79 -9.12
C GLN A 42 4.44 -8.64 -8.70
N ARG A 43 5.12 -8.27 -7.60
CA ARG A 43 6.38 -8.89 -7.21
C ARG A 43 6.19 -10.13 -6.34
N PHE A 44 5.17 -10.15 -5.51
CA PHE A 44 4.94 -11.20 -4.52
C PHE A 44 3.63 -11.96 -4.74
N TRP A 45 2.65 -11.41 -5.48
CA TRP A 45 1.34 -12.03 -5.69
C TRP A 45 1.02 -12.26 -7.17
N HIS A 46 1.66 -13.27 -7.76
CA HIS A 46 1.21 -13.82 -9.04
C HIS A 46 -0.01 -14.74 -8.84
N GLY A 47 -1.21 -14.18 -9.03
CA GLY A 47 -2.45 -14.93 -9.21
C GLY A 47 -3.19 -15.28 -7.92
N LYS A 48 -4.43 -14.78 -7.80
CA LYS A 48 -5.57 -15.32 -7.03
C LYS A 48 -5.24 -16.11 -5.74
N SER A 49 -4.31 -15.64 -4.92
CA SER A 49 -4.04 -16.17 -3.57
C SER A 49 -4.27 -15.07 -2.56
N ALA A 50 -5.50 -14.56 -2.58
CA ALA A 50 -6.05 -13.72 -1.53
C ALA A 50 -6.34 -14.60 -0.31
N THR A 51 -5.34 -14.84 0.52
CA THR A 51 -5.54 -15.38 1.88
C THR A 51 -5.08 -14.43 2.97
N ASP A 52 -4.66 -13.21 2.60
CA ASP A 52 -4.36 -12.18 3.59
C ASP A 52 -5.52 -11.18 3.70
N PRO A 53 -6.35 -11.26 4.76
CA PRO A 53 -7.51 -10.39 4.92
C PRO A 53 -7.13 -8.92 5.16
N PHE A 54 -5.85 -8.58 5.36
CA PHE A 54 -5.41 -7.21 5.59
C PHE A 54 -5.30 -6.36 4.32
N LEU A 55 -5.25 -6.96 3.12
CA LEU A 55 -5.07 -6.20 1.87
C LEU A 55 -6.33 -6.10 0.98
N HIS A 56 -7.41 -6.80 1.31
CA HIS A 56 -8.69 -6.66 0.59
C HIS A 56 -9.45 -5.36 0.92
N GLY A 57 -8.97 -4.59 1.91
CA GLY A 57 -9.59 -3.35 2.40
C GLY A 57 -9.01 -2.04 1.86
N PHE A 58 -8.08 -2.07 0.89
CA PHE A 58 -7.44 -0.86 0.35
C PHE A 58 -7.74 -0.62 -1.15
N ALA A 59 -8.91 -1.07 -1.61
CA ALA A 59 -9.46 -0.60 -2.89
C ALA A 59 -10.15 0.75 -2.66
N GLY A 60 -9.38 1.84 -2.64
CA GLY A 60 -9.86 3.22 -2.58
C GLY A 60 -10.68 3.69 -3.80
N ASP A 61 -11.26 2.78 -4.56
CA ASP A 61 -12.28 3.03 -5.57
C ASP A 61 -13.49 2.22 -5.11
N GLY A 62 -14.61 2.88 -4.77
CA GLY A 62 -15.85 2.28 -4.24
C GLY A 62 -16.56 1.24 -5.13
N ARG A 63 -15.83 0.47 -5.94
CA ARG A 63 -16.27 -0.81 -6.48
C ARG A 63 -16.06 -1.86 -5.41
N ALA A 64 -17.15 -2.11 -4.68
CA ALA A 64 -17.31 -3.33 -3.89
C ALA A 64 -16.80 -4.51 -4.71
N ALA A 65 -15.71 -5.12 -4.26
CA ALA A 65 -15.35 -6.46 -4.70
C ALA A 65 -16.54 -7.35 -4.30
N ALA A 66 -17.32 -7.77 -5.29
CA ALA A 66 -18.43 -8.68 -5.10
C ALA A 66 -17.90 -9.96 -4.45
N GLY A 67 -18.13 -10.12 -3.15
CA GLY A 67 -17.66 -11.30 -2.42
C GLY A 67 -17.31 -11.03 -0.96
N TYR A 68 -18.24 -10.50 -0.17
CA TYR A 68 -18.28 -10.78 1.27
C TYR A 68 -19.74 -11.00 1.68
N PRO A 69 -20.08 -12.07 2.43
CA PRO A 69 -21.42 -12.21 2.98
C PRO A 69 -21.63 -11.12 4.02
N ALA A 70 -22.69 -10.32 3.83
CA ALA A 70 -23.15 -9.34 4.79
C ALA A 70 -23.60 -10.07 6.06
N GLY A 71 -22.88 -9.88 7.17
CA GLY A 71 -23.31 -10.41 8.46
C GLY A 71 -22.21 -10.55 9.50
N ALA A 72 -21.70 -9.43 10.00
CA ALA A 72 -21.03 -9.37 11.32
C ALA A 72 -20.90 -7.91 11.80
N THR A 73 -22.01 -7.28 12.13
CA THR A 73 -22.03 -6.14 13.05
C THR A 73 -23.05 -6.46 14.12
N LYS A 74 -22.55 -6.65 15.34
CA LYS A 74 -23.34 -6.46 16.55
C LYS A 74 -23.15 -5.01 16.99
#